data_AF-A0A821GIM2-F1
#
_entry.id   AF-A0A821GIM2-F1
#
_cell.length_a   1.000
_cell.length_b   1.000
_cell.length_c   1.000
_cell.angle_alpha   90.00
_cell.angle_beta   90.00
_cell.angle_gamma   90.00
#
_symmetry.space_group_name_H-M   'P 1'
#
loop_
_entity.id
_entity.type
_entity.pdbx_description
1 polymer ?
#
loop_
_entity_poly.entity_id
_entity_poly.type
_entity_poly.pdbx_seq_one_letter_code
_entity_poly.pdbx_strand_id
1 'polypeptide(L)'
;MTSKISVNKLSIKSSGNKQHDGYTTILFYAPEMQKLAEEIQLCSGKTSIRLGDIEWHEFPDKWPNIFIRNSEQIRNSHVLFLASFHSPLTIFEQISLLYHLPKYLCRSLKILLPYFPTGTMERIQIQGEIATAYSLAQMLSSIPLTRTGPSEIVIFDIHALQNQFYFSSNIIVRLESTVELLLNELKVKEINNEKYAIAFPDDGAHKRFSYLFDNTHYPIIICSKIRQDNDKRITTVKEGNPTGYHCMIVDDLVQSGGTLIECAQALLQHGAVNISAFVGHGIFPNESWKKFLHSNNPKVYFNTFYVTNTYPNTQILIDKIPFKVLSIAQILCDICFQ
;
A
#
# COMPACT_ATOMS: atom_id res chain seq x y z
N MET A 1 -25.40 -29.16 -42.45
CA MET A 1 -25.91 -27.92 -41.85
C MET A 1 -24.98 -27.53 -40.72
N THR A 2 -24.00 -26.67 -41.01
CA THR A 2 -22.97 -26.21 -40.09
C THR A 2 -23.00 -24.68 -40.12
N SER A 3 -23.60 -24.07 -39.11
CA SER A 3 -23.65 -22.61 -38.95
C SER A 3 -22.39 -22.10 -38.27
N LYS A 4 -21.55 -21.39 -39.03
CA LYS A 4 -20.45 -20.58 -38.50
C LYS A 4 -21.04 -19.30 -37.88
N ILE A 5 -20.84 -19.10 -36.59
CA ILE A 5 -21.13 -17.84 -35.90
C ILE A 5 -19.90 -16.93 -36.07
N SER A 6 -20.05 -15.83 -36.79
CA SER A 6 -19.02 -14.80 -36.94
C SER A 6 -18.99 -13.89 -35.70
N VAL A 7 -17.89 -13.91 -34.95
CA VAL A 7 -17.64 -12.97 -33.86
C VAL A 7 -17.11 -11.67 -34.46
N ASN A 8 -17.94 -10.61 -34.46
CA ASN A 8 -17.51 -9.28 -34.86
C ASN A 8 -16.54 -8.70 -33.83
N LYS A 9 -15.29 -8.47 -34.25
CA LYS A 9 -14.28 -7.68 -33.53
C LYS A 9 -14.74 -6.21 -33.50
N LEU A 10 -15.16 -5.72 -32.34
CA LEU A 10 -15.32 -4.29 -32.08
C LEU A 10 -13.92 -3.67 -31.92
N SER A 11 -13.51 -2.85 -32.91
CA SER A 11 -12.30 -2.04 -32.80
C SER A 11 -12.55 -0.86 -31.85
N ILE A 12 -11.81 -0.79 -30.75
CA ILE A 12 -11.78 0.37 -29.86
C ILE A 12 -10.93 1.44 -30.53
N LYS A 13 -11.56 2.48 -31.08
CA LYS A 13 -10.87 3.70 -31.49
C LYS A 13 -10.46 4.48 -30.24
N SER A 14 -9.16 4.77 -30.14
CA SER A 14 -8.58 5.69 -29.16
C SER A 14 -9.04 7.13 -29.46
N SER A 15 -9.88 7.69 -28.60
CA SER A 15 -10.21 9.12 -28.58
C SER A 15 -9.71 9.73 -27.28
N GLY A 16 -8.93 10.81 -27.40
CA GLY A 16 -8.31 11.55 -26.31
C GLY A 16 -9.28 12.24 -25.34
N ASN A 17 -8.72 12.63 -24.20
CA ASN A 17 -9.30 13.42 -23.10
C ASN A 17 -10.68 12.97 -22.61
N LYS A 18 -10.70 11.93 -21.76
CA LYS A 18 -11.91 11.50 -21.07
C LYS A 18 -12.13 12.28 -19.76
N GLN A 19 -13.00 13.29 -19.78
CA GLN A 19 -13.84 13.56 -18.61
C GLN A 19 -14.91 12.47 -18.58
N HIS A 20 -14.86 11.59 -17.57
CA HIS A 20 -15.36 10.23 -17.72
C HIS A 20 -16.88 10.04 -17.65
N ASP A 21 -17.67 11.03 -17.21
CA ASP A 21 -19.14 11.03 -17.32
C ASP A 21 -19.77 12.43 -17.19
N GLY A 22 -18.96 13.50 -17.30
CA GLY A 22 -19.40 14.89 -17.20
C GLY A 22 -19.57 15.42 -15.77
N TYR A 23 -19.33 14.61 -14.74
CA TYR A 23 -19.37 15.06 -13.34
C TYR A 23 -17.98 15.46 -12.83
N THR A 24 -17.96 16.38 -11.85
CA THR A 24 -16.72 16.83 -11.21
C THR A 24 -16.17 15.76 -10.27
N THR A 25 -14.85 15.57 -10.28
CA THR A 25 -14.13 14.75 -9.29
C THR A 25 -13.42 15.64 -8.28
N ILE A 26 -13.69 15.42 -6.98
CA ILE A 26 -13.10 16.18 -5.88
C ILE A 26 -12.27 15.22 -5.02
N LEU A 27 -10.99 15.52 -4.86
CA LEU A 27 -10.08 14.80 -3.98
C LEU A 27 -9.87 15.55 -2.68
N PHE A 28 -10.46 15.03 -1.61
CA PHE A 28 -10.14 15.40 -0.24
C PHE A 28 -9.00 14.51 0.27
N TYR A 29 -8.23 14.99 1.24
CA TYR A 29 -7.09 14.26 1.77
C TYR A 29 -6.85 14.56 3.25
N ALA A 30 -6.26 13.60 3.94
CA ALA A 30 -5.69 13.79 5.27
C ALA A 30 -4.48 14.74 5.21
N PRO A 31 -4.27 15.63 6.21
CA PRO A 31 -3.17 16.60 6.19
C PRO A 31 -1.79 15.97 5.92
N GLU A 32 -1.54 14.79 6.47
CA GLU A 32 -0.26 14.09 6.35
C GLU A 32 -0.01 13.52 4.94
N MET A 33 -1.05 13.47 4.10
CA MET A 33 -1.01 12.94 2.73
C MET A 33 -1.07 14.04 1.67
N GLN A 34 -0.95 15.31 2.05
CA GLN A 34 -1.03 16.45 1.14
C GLN A 34 -0.12 16.28 -0.09
N LYS A 35 1.15 15.92 0.12
CA LYS A 35 2.11 15.73 -0.97
C LYS A 35 1.67 14.66 -1.97
N LEU A 36 1.14 13.53 -1.48
CA LEU A 36 0.63 12.47 -2.35
C LEU A 36 -0.64 12.93 -3.09
N ALA A 37 -1.52 13.71 -2.45
CA ALA A 37 -2.70 14.27 -3.10
C ALA A 37 -2.33 15.23 -4.25
N GLU A 38 -1.31 16.08 -4.03
CA GLU A 38 -0.75 16.96 -5.06
C GLU A 38 -0.14 16.15 -6.22
N GLU A 39 0.60 15.08 -5.92
CA GLU A 39 1.15 14.17 -6.94
C GLU A 39 0.04 13.49 -7.76
N ILE A 40 -1.03 12.99 -7.13
CA ILE A 40 -2.20 12.41 -7.83
C ILE A 40 -2.84 13.45 -8.75
N GLN A 41 -3.04 14.68 -8.26
CA GLN A 41 -3.60 15.75 -9.07
C GLN A 41 -2.71 16.05 -10.30
N LEU A 42 -1.39 16.07 -10.12
CA LEU A 42 -0.42 16.26 -11.20
C LEU A 42 -0.52 15.15 -12.25
N CYS A 43 -0.54 13.88 -11.84
CA CYS A 43 -0.73 12.72 -12.72
C CYS A 43 -2.03 12.81 -13.53
N SER A 44 -3.09 13.36 -12.93
CA SER A 44 -4.41 13.50 -13.57
C SER A 44 -4.52 14.65 -14.59
N GLY A 45 -3.46 15.43 -14.80
CA GLY A 45 -3.45 16.59 -15.70
C GLY A 45 -4.08 17.85 -15.10
N LYS A 46 -4.17 17.96 -13.77
CA LYS A 46 -4.72 19.07 -12.93
C LYS A 46 -6.20 19.44 -13.13
N THR A 47 -6.72 19.27 -14.35
CA THR A 47 -8.08 19.65 -14.75
C THR A 47 -9.10 18.56 -14.46
N SER A 48 -8.64 17.31 -14.31
CA SER A 48 -9.50 16.14 -14.10
C SER A 48 -9.90 15.94 -12.63
N ILE A 49 -9.00 16.28 -11.69
CA ILE A 49 -9.22 16.14 -10.25
C ILE A 49 -8.96 17.48 -9.57
N ARG A 50 -9.98 17.97 -8.87
CA ARG A 50 -9.88 19.18 -8.05
C ARG A 50 -9.61 18.82 -6.60
N LEU A 51 -8.62 19.43 -5.98
CA LEU A 51 -8.41 19.29 -4.53
C LEU A 51 -9.54 19.99 -3.77
N GLY A 52 -10.14 19.28 -2.83
CA GLY A 52 -11.08 19.82 -1.86
C GLY A 52 -10.35 20.42 -0.66
N ASP A 53 -10.98 21.35 0.02
CA ASP A 53 -10.41 22.03 1.19
C ASP A 53 -11.17 21.61 2.46
N ILE A 54 -10.43 21.06 3.42
CA ILE A 54 -10.91 20.68 4.74
C ILE A 54 -10.05 21.40 5.76
N GLU A 55 -10.72 22.11 6.65
CA GLU A 55 -10.11 22.69 7.82
C GLU A 55 -10.15 21.68 8.96
N TRP A 56 -8.96 21.28 9.42
CA TRP A 56 -8.75 20.34 10.52
C TRP A 56 -8.44 21.12 11.80
N HIS A 57 -9.47 21.66 12.46
CA HIS A 57 -9.31 22.36 13.74
C HIS A 57 -9.55 21.43 14.93
N GLU A 58 -9.13 21.87 16.10
CA GLU A 58 -9.40 21.21 17.38
C GLU A 58 -10.09 22.18 18.33
N PHE A 59 -10.99 21.66 19.18
CA PHE A 59 -11.46 22.36 20.36
C PHE A 59 -10.37 22.43 21.44
N PRO A 60 -10.49 23.31 22.45
CA PRO A 60 -9.50 23.43 23.54
C PRO A 60 -9.23 22.12 24.31
N ASP A 61 -10.19 21.19 24.32
CA ASP A 61 -10.10 19.87 24.95
C ASP A 61 -9.61 18.76 24.00
N LYS A 62 -9.10 19.14 22.82
CA LYS A 62 -8.50 18.25 21.80
C LYS A 62 -9.46 17.38 21.00
N TRP A 63 -10.77 17.62 21.10
CA TRP A 63 -11.72 16.99 20.18
C TRP A 63 -11.71 17.66 18.81
N PRO A 64 -11.91 16.91 17.71
CA PRO A 64 -11.90 17.46 16.36
C PRO A 64 -13.07 18.42 16.10
N ASN A 65 -12.74 19.52 15.43
CA ASN A 65 -13.67 20.52 14.90
C ASN A 65 -13.43 20.67 13.39
N ILE A 66 -13.92 19.70 12.63
CA ILE A 66 -13.62 19.57 11.20
C ILE A 66 -14.65 20.36 10.39
N PHE A 67 -14.18 21.18 9.44
CA PHE A 67 -15.05 21.96 8.56
C PHE A 67 -14.67 21.74 7.09
N ILE A 68 -15.65 21.39 6.25
CA ILE A 68 -15.43 21.21 4.81
C ILE A 68 -15.82 22.51 4.09
N ARG A 69 -14.85 23.19 3.47
CA ARG A 69 -15.15 24.38 2.68
C ARG A 69 -15.87 24.00 1.39
N ASN A 70 -16.79 24.87 0.95
CA ASN A 70 -17.55 24.71 -0.29
C ASN A 70 -18.28 23.35 -0.39
N SER A 71 -18.84 22.87 0.73
CA SER A 71 -19.51 21.56 0.81
C SER A 71 -20.68 21.39 -0.16
N GLU A 72 -21.27 22.49 -0.64
CA GLU A 72 -22.30 22.49 -1.68
C GLU A 72 -21.81 21.88 -3.02
N GLN A 73 -20.51 21.92 -3.29
CA GLN A 73 -19.90 21.37 -4.51
C GLN A 73 -19.78 19.84 -4.47
N ILE A 74 -19.97 19.22 -3.29
CA ILE A 74 -19.92 17.75 -3.13
C ILE A 74 -21.14 17.09 -3.79
N ARG A 75 -22.27 17.79 -3.83
CA ARG A 75 -23.53 17.25 -4.36
C ARG A 75 -23.36 16.80 -5.82
N ASN A 76 -23.75 15.55 -6.11
CA ASN A 76 -23.62 14.91 -7.43
C ASN A 76 -22.17 14.82 -7.97
N SER A 77 -21.14 15.03 -7.15
CA SER A 77 -19.73 14.87 -7.56
C SER A 77 -19.19 13.46 -7.27
N HIS A 78 -18.13 13.06 -7.96
CA HIS A 78 -17.30 11.92 -7.55
C HIS A 78 -16.34 12.37 -6.46
N VAL A 79 -16.46 11.79 -5.27
CA VAL A 79 -15.61 12.13 -4.14
C VAL A 79 -14.54 11.06 -3.97
N LEU A 80 -13.30 11.52 -3.85
CA LEU A 80 -12.16 10.73 -3.44
C LEU A 80 -11.73 11.23 -2.06
N PHE A 81 -11.40 10.33 -1.14
CA PHE A 81 -10.77 10.68 0.12
C PHE A 81 -9.47 9.90 0.30
N LEU A 82 -8.34 10.60 0.26
CA LEU A 82 -7.03 10.04 0.56
C LEU A 82 -6.79 10.02 2.08
N ALA A 83 -7.03 8.86 2.68
CA ALA A 83 -6.95 8.62 4.10
C ALA A 83 -5.53 8.32 4.58
N SER A 84 -5.28 8.55 5.87
CA SER A 84 -4.04 8.21 6.56
C SER A 84 -4.34 7.69 7.96
N PHE A 85 -4.51 6.38 8.11
CA PHE A 85 -4.86 5.76 9.38
C PHE A 85 -3.62 5.40 10.21
N HIS A 86 -2.67 6.33 10.31
CA HIS A 86 -1.40 6.09 10.97
C HIS A 86 -1.47 6.17 12.51
N SER A 87 -2.54 6.73 13.08
CA SER A 87 -2.77 6.83 14.53
C SER A 87 -4.26 6.70 14.89
N PRO A 88 -4.62 6.25 16.11
CA PRO A 88 -6.03 6.17 16.55
C PRO A 88 -6.76 7.52 16.55
N LEU A 89 -6.08 8.60 16.91
CA LEU A 89 -6.66 9.95 16.89
C LEU A 89 -7.08 10.32 15.46
N THR A 90 -6.13 10.20 14.53
CA THR A 90 -6.34 10.47 13.11
C THR A 90 -7.45 9.59 12.50
N ILE A 91 -7.56 8.33 12.91
CA ILE A 91 -8.64 7.42 12.47
C ILE A 91 -10.01 7.97 12.87
N PHE A 92 -10.17 8.42 14.10
CA PHE A 92 -11.47 8.92 14.58
C PHE A 92 -11.93 10.14 13.79
N GLU A 93 -11.03 11.09 13.55
CA GLU A 93 -11.31 12.33 12.80
C GLU A 93 -11.75 12.02 11.37
N GLN A 94 -10.98 11.17 10.69
CA GLN A 94 -11.21 10.83 9.28
C GLN A 94 -12.45 9.95 9.09
N ILE A 95 -12.71 8.99 9.98
CA ILE A 95 -13.97 8.21 9.95
C ILE A 95 -15.17 9.14 10.17
N SER A 96 -15.08 10.10 11.09
CA SER A 96 -16.15 11.08 11.31
C SER A 96 -16.48 11.85 10.03
N LEU A 97 -15.47 12.27 9.28
CA LEU A 97 -15.63 12.90 7.96
C LEU A 97 -16.25 11.93 6.94
N LEU A 98 -15.73 10.71 6.83
CA LEU A 98 -16.21 9.69 5.89
C LEU A 98 -17.69 9.36 6.11
N TYR A 99 -18.18 9.38 7.35
CA TYR A 99 -19.60 9.18 7.66
C TYR A 99 -20.50 10.33 7.18
N HIS A 100 -19.95 11.52 6.96
CA HIS A 100 -20.69 12.71 6.54
C HIS A 100 -20.61 12.96 5.03
N LEU A 101 -19.52 12.59 4.34
CA LEU A 101 -19.36 12.81 2.90
C LEU A 101 -20.57 12.30 2.07
N PRO A 102 -21.10 11.07 2.28
CA PRO A 102 -22.30 10.61 1.56
C PRO A 102 -23.55 11.44 1.85
N LYS A 103 -23.67 12.02 3.06
CA LYS A 103 -24.83 12.84 3.47
C LYS A 103 -24.91 14.16 2.71
N TYR A 104 -23.79 14.65 2.16
CA TYR A 104 -23.76 15.77 1.21
C TYR A 104 -24.22 15.38 -0.20
N LEU A 105 -24.78 14.17 -0.37
CA LEU A 105 -25.35 13.68 -1.63
C LEU A 105 -24.29 13.59 -2.74
N CYS A 106 -23.07 13.14 -2.41
CA CYS A 106 -22.08 12.80 -3.43
C CYS A 106 -22.61 11.66 -4.32
N ARG A 107 -22.17 11.66 -5.57
CA ARG A 107 -22.54 10.63 -6.55
C ARG A 107 -21.94 9.28 -6.13
N SER A 108 -20.62 9.26 -5.97
CA SER A 108 -19.85 8.11 -5.47
C SER A 108 -18.79 8.57 -4.47
N LEU A 109 -18.28 7.64 -3.68
CA LEU A 109 -17.20 7.84 -2.72
C LEU A 109 -16.18 6.72 -2.88
N LYS A 110 -14.93 7.07 -3.18
CA LYS A 110 -13.78 6.17 -3.18
C LYS A 110 -12.81 6.58 -2.07
N ILE A 111 -12.54 5.67 -1.15
CA ILE A 111 -11.67 5.86 -0.01
C ILE A 111 -10.33 5.26 -0.38
N LEU A 112 -9.34 6.10 -0.65
CA LEU A 112 -7.99 5.67 -0.90
C LEU A 112 -7.33 5.52 0.48
N LEU A 113 -7.21 4.29 0.96
CA LEU A 113 -6.58 3.97 2.26
C LEU A 113 -5.28 3.21 2.00
N PRO A 114 -4.15 3.89 1.76
CA PRO A 114 -2.95 3.24 1.28
C PRO A 114 -2.39 2.18 2.25
N TYR A 115 -2.63 2.32 3.56
CA TYR A 115 -2.19 1.38 4.57
C TYR A 115 -3.31 1.06 5.58
N PHE A 116 -3.56 -0.23 5.82
CA PHE A 116 -4.54 -0.72 6.79
C PHE A 116 -3.85 -1.14 8.11
N PRO A 117 -3.86 -0.28 9.16
CA PRO A 117 -2.93 -0.37 10.29
C PRO A 117 -3.14 -1.56 11.23
N THR A 118 -4.39 -2.01 11.38
CA THR A 118 -4.77 -3.10 12.28
C THR A 118 -4.63 -4.46 11.63
N GLY A 119 -4.18 -4.51 10.36
CA GLY A 119 -4.15 -5.74 9.56
C GLY A 119 -3.27 -6.85 10.12
N THR A 120 -2.35 -6.54 11.04
CA THR A 120 -1.48 -7.49 11.75
C THR A 120 -2.10 -8.12 12.98
N MET A 121 -3.27 -7.65 13.43
CA MET A 121 -4.05 -8.24 14.53
C MET A 121 -5.39 -8.73 13.98
N GLU A 122 -5.30 -9.68 13.06
CA GLU A 122 -6.41 -10.26 12.32
C GLU A 122 -7.06 -11.45 13.03
N ARG A 123 -6.28 -12.28 13.72
CA ARG A 123 -6.75 -13.54 14.29
C ARG A 123 -6.53 -13.64 15.78
N ILE A 124 -7.43 -14.36 16.44
CA ILE A 124 -7.34 -14.72 17.85
C ILE A 124 -6.66 -16.09 17.94
N GLN A 125 -5.53 -16.15 18.63
CA GLN A 125 -4.80 -17.39 18.92
C GLN A 125 -5.17 -17.95 20.30
N ILE A 126 -5.44 -17.07 21.26
CA ILE A 126 -5.83 -17.46 22.63
C ILE A 126 -7.08 -16.69 23.09
N GLN A 127 -7.89 -17.33 23.93
CA GLN A 127 -9.10 -16.73 24.47
C GLN A 127 -8.79 -15.39 25.17
N GLY A 128 -9.53 -14.33 24.81
CA GLY A 128 -9.39 -12.99 25.37
C GLY A 128 -8.65 -11.99 24.46
N GLU A 129 -7.98 -12.45 23.40
CA GLU A 129 -7.44 -11.54 22.39
C GLU A 129 -8.56 -10.87 21.58
N ILE A 130 -8.30 -9.65 21.12
CA ILE A 130 -9.25 -8.83 20.36
C ILE A 130 -8.68 -8.63 18.95
N ALA A 131 -9.38 -9.14 17.94
CA ALA A 131 -9.04 -8.92 16.53
C ALA A 131 -9.39 -7.48 16.12
N THR A 132 -8.47 -6.54 16.31
CA THR A 132 -8.70 -5.12 16.02
C THR A 132 -8.88 -4.85 14.52
N ALA A 133 -8.36 -5.72 13.64
CA ALA A 133 -8.64 -5.69 12.20
C ALA A 133 -10.13 -5.76 11.90
N TYR A 134 -10.85 -6.64 12.60
CA TYR A 134 -12.30 -6.80 12.45
C TYR A 134 -13.03 -5.54 12.89
N SER A 135 -12.70 -5.00 14.07
CA SER A 135 -13.32 -3.79 14.59
C SER A 135 -13.20 -2.60 13.63
N LEU A 136 -11.99 -2.35 13.09
CA LEU A 136 -11.77 -1.26 12.14
C LEU A 136 -12.53 -1.49 10.82
N ALA A 137 -12.53 -2.72 10.30
CA ALA A 137 -13.28 -3.06 9.09
C ALA A 137 -14.78 -2.85 9.26
N GLN A 138 -15.35 -3.17 10.43
CA GLN A 138 -16.77 -2.93 10.75
C GLN A 138 -17.10 -1.43 10.85
N MET A 139 -16.21 -0.62 11.42
CA MET A 139 -16.36 0.84 11.43
C MET A 139 -16.39 1.39 9.98
N LEU A 140 -15.43 0.99 9.15
CA LEU A 140 -15.42 1.39 7.73
C LEU A 140 -16.66 0.89 6.97
N SER A 141 -17.13 -0.32 7.28
CA SER A 141 -18.35 -0.88 6.69
C SER A 141 -19.64 -0.15 7.12
N SER A 142 -19.57 0.70 8.13
CA SER A 142 -20.70 1.51 8.60
C SER A 142 -20.80 2.86 7.90
N ILE A 143 -19.90 3.16 6.96
CA ILE A 143 -19.97 4.36 6.12
C ILE A 143 -21.28 4.31 5.31
N PRO A 144 -22.10 5.39 5.33
CA PRO A 144 -23.37 5.40 4.61
C PRO A 144 -23.22 5.23 3.10
N LEU A 145 -24.29 4.74 2.47
CA LEU A 145 -24.36 4.64 1.01
C LEU A 145 -24.34 6.02 0.35
N THR A 146 -23.72 6.08 -0.81
CA THR A 146 -23.76 7.23 -1.72
C THR A 146 -24.98 7.16 -2.62
N ARG A 147 -25.18 8.16 -3.48
CA ARG A 147 -26.32 8.17 -4.42
C ARG A 147 -26.31 7.00 -5.40
N THR A 148 -25.14 6.45 -5.72
CA THR A 148 -25.01 5.32 -6.66
C THR A 148 -24.71 3.99 -5.97
N GLY A 149 -24.70 3.93 -4.63
CA GLY A 149 -24.52 2.69 -3.88
C GLY A 149 -23.36 2.74 -2.86
N PRO A 150 -22.77 1.59 -2.51
CA PRO A 150 -21.73 1.51 -1.49
C PRO A 150 -20.48 2.28 -1.89
N SER A 151 -19.72 2.73 -0.89
CA SER A 151 -18.40 3.32 -1.11
C SER A 151 -17.41 2.24 -1.53
N GLU A 152 -16.41 2.59 -2.32
CA GLU A 152 -15.27 1.72 -2.61
C GLU A 152 -14.10 2.09 -1.70
N ILE A 153 -13.40 1.12 -1.12
CA ILE A 153 -12.14 1.32 -0.39
C ILE A 153 -11.01 0.62 -1.11
N VAL A 154 -9.91 1.36 -1.32
CA VAL A 154 -8.71 0.88 -2.02
C VAL A 154 -7.61 0.72 -0.98
N ILE A 155 -7.10 -0.50 -0.82
CA ILE A 155 -6.07 -0.85 0.17
C ILE A 155 -4.90 -1.51 -0.54
N PHE A 156 -3.68 -1.07 -0.25
CA PHE A 156 -2.46 -1.69 -0.78
C PHE A 156 -1.94 -2.74 0.19
N ASP A 157 -1.46 -3.86 -0.36
CA ASP A 157 -0.66 -4.90 0.33
C ASP A 157 -1.19 -5.27 1.72
N ILE A 158 -2.50 -5.52 1.82
CA ILE A 158 -3.13 -5.87 3.09
C ILE A 158 -2.44 -7.08 3.73
N HIS A 159 -2.06 -6.96 5.00
CA HIS A 159 -1.19 -7.92 5.67
C HIS A 159 -1.70 -9.38 5.59
N ALA A 160 -3.01 -9.57 5.75
CA ALA A 160 -3.68 -10.84 5.55
C ALA A 160 -4.85 -10.65 4.58
N LEU A 161 -4.85 -11.41 3.48
CA LEU A 161 -5.91 -11.36 2.46
C LEU A 161 -7.30 -11.63 3.06
N GLN A 162 -7.36 -12.45 4.11
CA GLN A 162 -8.58 -12.81 4.82
C GLN A 162 -9.28 -11.60 5.48
N ASN A 163 -8.55 -10.50 5.74
CA ASN A 163 -9.14 -9.28 6.26
C ASN A 163 -10.23 -8.71 5.33
N GLN A 164 -10.22 -9.05 4.03
CA GLN A 164 -11.27 -8.68 3.09
C GLN A 164 -12.66 -9.18 3.54
N PHE A 165 -12.72 -10.34 4.21
CA PHE A 165 -13.96 -10.92 4.71
C PHE A 165 -14.50 -10.23 5.96
N TYR A 166 -13.75 -9.31 6.58
CA TYR A 166 -14.23 -8.52 7.72
C TYR A 166 -15.07 -7.34 7.30
N PHE A 167 -15.04 -6.95 6.03
CA PHE A 167 -15.88 -5.88 5.50
C PHE A 167 -17.27 -6.42 5.15
N SER A 168 -18.31 -5.65 5.46
CA SER A 168 -19.70 -6.01 5.12
C SER A 168 -20.05 -5.56 3.70
N SER A 169 -21.23 -5.94 3.21
CA SER A 169 -21.72 -5.59 1.86
C SER A 169 -21.95 -4.10 1.63
N ASN A 170 -21.82 -3.27 2.66
CA ASN A 170 -22.01 -1.82 2.56
C ASN A 170 -20.77 -1.06 2.05
N ILE A 171 -19.65 -1.77 1.83
CA ILE A 171 -18.43 -1.21 1.27
C ILE A 171 -17.79 -2.21 0.31
N ILE A 172 -17.32 -1.74 -0.84
CA ILE A 172 -16.62 -2.56 -1.82
C ILE A 172 -15.13 -2.47 -1.52
N VAL A 173 -14.47 -3.60 -1.27
CA VAL A 173 -13.02 -3.65 -1.01
C VAL A 173 -12.27 -3.97 -2.29
N ARG A 174 -11.43 -3.04 -2.72
CA ARG A 174 -10.46 -3.20 -3.79
C ARG A 174 -9.07 -3.32 -3.20
N LEU A 175 -8.40 -4.43 -3.48
CA LEU A 175 -7.03 -4.68 -3.04
C LEU A 175 -6.07 -4.42 -4.19
N GLU A 176 -4.98 -3.74 -3.88
CA GLU A 176 -3.92 -3.38 -4.81
C GLU A 176 -2.57 -3.80 -4.24
N SER A 177 -1.53 -3.82 -5.09
CA SER A 177 -0.18 -4.13 -4.64
C SER A 177 0.83 -3.09 -5.07
N THR A 178 1.72 -2.70 -4.16
CA THR A 178 2.83 -1.81 -4.49
C THR A 178 3.98 -2.53 -5.20
N VAL A 179 3.98 -3.87 -5.23
CA VAL A 179 5.02 -4.68 -5.90
C VAL A 179 5.12 -4.35 -7.40
N GLU A 180 4.06 -3.85 -8.03
CA GLU A 180 4.14 -3.36 -9.42
C GLU A 180 5.21 -2.27 -9.59
N LEU A 181 5.35 -1.37 -8.61
CA LEU A 181 6.39 -0.34 -8.63
C LEU A 181 7.79 -0.95 -8.57
N LEU A 182 7.98 -2.00 -7.77
CA LEU A 182 9.22 -2.76 -7.73
C LEU A 182 9.53 -3.42 -9.08
N LEU A 183 8.53 -4.06 -9.71
CA LEU A 183 8.70 -4.69 -11.01
C LEU A 183 9.15 -3.69 -12.08
N ASN A 184 8.63 -2.46 -12.04
CA ASN A 184 9.06 -1.40 -12.95
C ASN A 184 10.52 -0.98 -12.71
N GLU A 185 10.95 -0.91 -11.44
CA GLU A 185 12.36 -0.66 -11.08
C GLU A 185 13.29 -1.78 -11.54
N LEU A 186 12.89 -3.04 -11.33
CA LEU A 186 13.69 -4.20 -11.72
C LEU A 186 13.83 -4.32 -13.25
N LYS A 187 12.77 -4.05 -14.02
CA LYS A 187 12.84 -4.00 -15.50
C LYS A 187 13.89 -3.00 -15.99
N VAL A 188 14.03 -1.84 -15.34
CA VAL A 188 15.06 -0.85 -15.68
C VAL A 188 16.47 -1.39 -15.36
N LYS A 189 16.61 -2.16 -14.28
CA LYS A 189 17.88 -2.77 -13.87
C LYS A 189 18.31 -3.96 -14.73
N GLU A 190 17.36 -4.73 -15.26
CA GLU A 190 17.65 -5.81 -16.21
C GLU A 190 18.34 -5.32 -17.47
N ILE A 191 17.98 -4.12 -17.93
CA ILE A 191 18.65 -3.46 -19.07
C ILE A 191 20.16 -3.29 -18.80
N ASN A 192 20.58 -3.26 -17.53
CA ASN A 192 21.98 -3.15 -17.11
C ASN A 192 22.66 -4.52 -16.83
N ASN A 193 22.05 -5.64 -17.21
CA ASN A 193 22.56 -7.01 -17.03
C ASN A 193 22.82 -7.43 -15.56
N GLU A 194 22.13 -6.82 -14.60
CA GLU A 194 22.18 -7.25 -13.19
C GLU A 194 21.33 -8.52 -12.98
N LYS A 195 21.88 -9.55 -12.32
CA LYS A 195 21.16 -10.81 -12.04
C LYS A 195 20.43 -10.74 -10.70
N TYR A 196 19.10 -10.62 -10.74
CA TYR A 196 18.26 -10.58 -9.55
C TYR A 196 17.62 -11.93 -9.23
N ALA A 197 17.47 -12.19 -7.92
CA ALA A 197 16.58 -13.21 -7.38
C ALA A 197 15.63 -12.57 -6.37
N ILE A 198 14.39 -13.02 -6.30
CA ILE A 198 13.40 -12.52 -5.33
C ILE A 198 13.48 -13.41 -4.10
N ALA A 199 13.72 -12.81 -2.95
CA ALA A 199 13.78 -13.48 -1.67
C ALA A 199 12.59 -13.08 -0.80
N PHE A 200 11.99 -14.06 -0.11
CA PHE A 200 10.96 -13.82 0.90
C PHE A 200 11.53 -14.10 2.29
N PRO A 201 11.36 -13.18 3.25
CA PRO A 201 11.92 -13.32 4.59
C PRO A 201 11.28 -14.44 5.41
N ASP A 202 10.03 -14.80 5.10
CA ASP A 202 9.28 -15.89 5.69
C ASP A 202 8.20 -16.46 4.74
N ASP A 203 7.56 -17.55 5.17
CA ASP A 203 6.47 -18.21 4.43
C ASP A 203 5.23 -17.31 4.26
N GLY A 204 5.02 -16.31 5.12
CA GLY A 204 3.90 -15.38 5.05
C GLY A 204 4.05 -14.40 3.90
N ALA A 205 5.21 -13.75 3.81
CA ALA A 205 5.57 -12.89 2.70
C ALA A 205 5.56 -13.64 1.36
N HIS A 206 6.10 -14.87 1.33
CA HIS A 206 6.05 -15.72 0.14
C HIS A 206 4.61 -15.97 -0.33
N LYS A 207 3.72 -16.42 0.56
CA LYS A 207 2.30 -16.66 0.21
C LYS A 207 1.58 -15.39 -0.28
N ARG A 208 1.99 -14.22 0.20
CA ARG A 208 1.36 -12.95 -0.15
C ARG A 208 1.79 -12.43 -1.51
N PHE A 209 3.03 -12.67 -1.93
CA PHE A 209 3.60 -11.97 -3.08
C PHE A 209 4.16 -12.86 -4.19
N SER A 210 4.39 -14.15 -3.95
CA SER A 210 5.05 -15.02 -4.95
C SER A 210 4.34 -15.02 -6.31
N TYR A 211 3.00 -15.04 -6.30
CA TYR A 211 2.20 -15.05 -7.52
C TYR A 211 2.40 -13.81 -8.41
N LEU A 212 2.84 -12.68 -7.84
CA LEU A 212 3.15 -11.45 -8.60
C LEU A 212 4.45 -11.60 -9.42
N PHE A 213 5.25 -12.61 -9.11
CA PHE A 213 6.50 -12.92 -9.80
C PHE A 213 6.40 -14.15 -10.71
N ASP A 214 5.27 -14.86 -10.76
CA ASP A 214 5.10 -16.10 -11.56
C ASP A 214 5.37 -15.89 -13.06
N ASN A 215 5.05 -14.70 -13.58
CA ASN A 215 5.28 -14.33 -14.98
C ASN A 215 6.65 -13.65 -15.22
N THR A 216 7.52 -13.66 -14.22
CA THR A 216 8.89 -13.14 -14.31
C THR A 216 9.90 -14.29 -14.39
N HIS A 217 11.14 -13.99 -14.77
CA HIS A 217 12.21 -14.99 -14.82
C HIS A 217 13.06 -15.03 -13.56
N TYR A 218 12.71 -14.27 -12.52
CA TYR A 218 13.51 -14.20 -11.31
C TYR A 218 13.39 -15.50 -10.51
N PRO A 219 14.52 -16.12 -10.13
CA PRO A 219 14.50 -17.22 -9.18
C PRO A 219 13.88 -16.78 -7.85
N ILE A 220 13.04 -17.65 -7.29
CA ILE A 220 12.44 -17.45 -5.97
C ILE A 220 13.30 -18.13 -4.90
N ILE A 221 13.51 -17.41 -3.80
CA ILE A 221 14.25 -17.87 -2.62
C ILE A 221 13.36 -17.64 -1.41
N ILE A 222 13.25 -18.63 -0.53
CA ILE A 222 12.42 -18.55 0.66
C ILE A 222 13.33 -18.74 1.87
N CYS A 223 13.31 -17.78 2.78
CA CYS A 223 13.96 -17.90 4.08
C CYS A 223 12.95 -18.37 5.13
N SER A 224 13.44 -19.04 6.18
CA SER A 224 12.61 -19.37 7.35
C SER A 224 13.43 -19.41 8.63
N LYS A 225 12.75 -19.24 9.77
CA LYS A 225 13.35 -19.37 11.10
C LYS A 225 13.32 -20.83 11.55
N ILE A 226 14.50 -21.43 11.68
CA ILE A 226 14.68 -22.77 12.23
C ILE A 226 15.09 -22.68 13.70
N ARG A 227 14.59 -23.60 14.53
CA ARG A 227 15.05 -23.77 15.91
C ARG A 227 16.33 -24.59 15.91
N GLN A 228 17.35 -24.10 16.61
CA GLN A 228 18.51 -24.91 16.96
C GLN A 228 18.31 -25.58 18.34
N ASP A 229 19.14 -26.57 18.63
CA ASP A 229 19.09 -27.37 19.87
C ASP A 229 19.15 -26.54 21.17
N ASN A 230 19.66 -25.30 21.10
CA ASN A 230 19.79 -24.37 22.22
C ASN A 230 18.61 -23.38 22.37
N ASP A 231 17.44 -23.69 21.80
CA ASP A 231 16.23 -22.85 21.75
C ASP A 231 16.42 -21.46 21.09
N LYS A 232 17.58 -21.24 20.47
CA LYS A 232 17.85 -20.07 19.62
C LYS A 232 17.24 -20.30 18.24
N ARG A 233 16.51 -19.30 17.75
CA ARG A 233 15.97 -19.29 16.39
C ARG A 233 16.94 -18.57 15.46
N ILE A 234 17.34 -19.23 14.37
CA ILE A 234 18.21 -18.65 13.35
C ILE A 234 17.46 -18.67 12.01
N THR A 235 17.55 -17.57 11.26
CA THR A 235 17.02 -17.47 9.91
C THR A 235 18.00 -18.12 8.94
N THR A 236 17.52 -19.00 8.06
CA THR A 236 18.31 -19.65 7.01
C THR A 236 17.53 -19.69 5.69
N VAL A 237 18.21 -20.00 4.59
CA VAL A 237 17.56 -20.31 3.31
C VAL A 237 16.88 -21.67 3.43
N LYS A 238 15.57 -21.70 3.22
CA LYS A 238 14.73 -22.91 3.24
C LYS A 238 14.66 -23.53 1.84
N GLU A 239 14.42 -22.69 0.83
CA GLU A 239 14.25 -23.08 -0.57
C GLU A 239 14.92 -22.05 -1.49
N GLY A 240 15.43 -22.50 -2.65
CA GLY A 240 16.13 -21.68 -3.63
C GLY A 240 17.65 -21.60 -3.40
N ASN A 241 18.37 -20.95 -4.32
CA ASN A 241 19.83 -20.76 -4.24
C ASN A 241 20.20 -19.28 -4.50
N PRO A 242 20.70 -18.55 -3.48
CA PRO A 242 21.11 -17.16 -3.64
C PRO A 242 22.48 -16.96 -4.30
N THR A 243 23.25 -18.04 -4.50
CA THR A 243 24.64 -17.95 -4.97
C THR A 243 24.74 -17.20 -6.30
N GLY A 244 25.52 -16.10 -6.31
CA GLY A 244 25.78 -15.33 -7.53
C GLY A 244 24.66 -14.36 -7.94
N TYR A 245 23.60 -14.23 -7.13
CA TYR A 245 22.50 -13.29 -7.38
C TYR A 245 22.56 -12.07 -6.46
N HIS A 246 22.05 -10.95 -6.98
CA HIS A 246 21.57 -9.84 -6.18
C HIS A 246 20.18 -10.19 -5.65
N CYS A 247 20.07 -10.45 -4.35
CA CYS A 247 18.79 -10.85 -3.76
C CYS A 247 17.95 -9.60 -3.40
N MET A 248 16.73 -9.53 -3.92
CA MET A 248 15.72 -8.54 -3.57
C MET A 248 14.76 -9.15 -2.55
N ILE A 249 14.87 -8.73 -1.30
CA ILE A 249 13.95 -9.16 -0.24
C ILE A 249 12.63 -8.40 -0.38
N VAL A 250 11.51 -9.10 -0.46
CA VAL A 250 10.17 -8.51 -0.63
C VAL A 250 9.30 -8.83 0.57
N ASP A 251 8.72 -7.80 1.20
CA ASP A 251 7.79 -7.93 2.32
C ASP A 251 6.70 -6.85 2.27
N ASP A 252 5.61 -6.99 3.05
CA ASP A 252 4.49 -6.03 3.00
C ASP A 252 4.84 -4.75 3.77
N LEU A 253 5.48 -4.92 4.91
CA LEU A 253 5.78 -3.82 5.82
C LEU A 253 7.10 -4.00 6.55
N VAL A 254 7.58 -2.92 7.16
CA VAL A 254 8.70 -2.96 8.10
C VAL A 254 8.42 -2.09 9.32
N GLN A 255 8.60 -2.68 10.50
CA GLN A 255 8.59 -1.99 11.78
C GLN A 255 10.00 -1.91 12.36
N SER A 256 10.44 -2.94 13.10
CA SER A 256 11.80 -3.00 13.63
C SER A 256 12.82 -3.36 12.55
N GLY A 257 12.42 -4.11 11.51
CA GLY A 257 13.31 -4.55 10.44
C GLY A 257 14.34 -5.61 10.84
N GLY A 258 14.22 -6.21 12.03
CA GLY A 258 15.07 -7.33 12.46
C GLY A 258 14.96 -8.52 11.50
N THR A 259 13.74 -8.88 11.11
CA THR A 259 13.46 -9.96 10.15
C THR A 259 14.18 -9.76 8.81
N LEU A 260 14.16 -8.55 8.25
CA LEU A 260 14.86 -8.23 6.99
C LEU A 260 16.37 -8.35 7.13
N ILE A 261 16.94 -7.87 8.25
CA ILE A 261 18.38 -7.98 8.53
C ILE A 261 18.80 -9.45 8.67
N GLU A 262 18.03 -10.25 9.42
CA GLU A 262 18.30 -11.68 9.59
C GLU A 262 18.22 -12.45 8.27
N CYS A 263 17.21 -12.16 7.44
CA CYS A 263 17.08 -12.72 6.10
C CYS A 263 18.26 -12.33 5.21
N ALA A 264 18.65 -11.05 5.21
CA ALA A 264 19.79 -10.58 4.43
C ALA A 264 21.12 -11.23 4.85
N GLN A 265 21.34 -11.42 6.16
CA GLN A 265 22.50 -12.16 6.67
C GLN A 265 22.50 -13.61 6.18
N ALA A 266 21.35 -14.29 6.24
CA ALA A 266 21.24 -15.66 5.76
C ALA A 266 21.54 -15.77 4.26
N LEU A 267 21.02 -14.85 3.44
CA LEU A 267 21.26 -14.82 2.00
C LEU A 267 22.74 -14.59 1.67
N LEU A 268 23.40 -13.64 2.34
CA LEU A 268 24.84 -13.37 2.18
C LEU A 268 25.69 -14.59 2.58
N GLN A 269 25.35 -15.24 3.70
CA GLN A 269 26.04 -16.47 4.13
C GLN A 269 25.90 -17.63 3.13
N HIS A 270 24.83 -17.65 2.35
CA HIS A 270 24.59 -18.65 1.31
C HIS A 270 25.07 -18.20 -0.09
N GLY A 271 25.83 -17.10 -0.19
CA GLY A 271 26.52 -16.70 -1.42
C GLY A 271 25.82 -15.62 -2.27
N ALA A 272 24.81 -14.91 -1.73
CA ALA A 272 24.29 -13.71 -2.38
C ALA A 272 25.41 -12.68 -2.60
N VAL A 273 25.43 -12.04 -3.77
CA VAL A 273 26.44 -11.03 -4.12
C VAL A 273 26.11 -9.70 -3.46
N ASN A 274 24.85 -9.30 -3.52
CA ASN A 274 24.31 -8.05 -2.99
C ASN A 274 22.92 -8.29 -2.43
N ILE A 275 22.48 -7.43 -1.51
CA ILE A 275 21.13 -7.45 -0.97
C ILE A 275 20.45 -6.11 -1.25
N SER A 276 19.17 -6.17 -1.62
CA SER A 276 18.26 -5.04 -1.56
C SER A 276 16.96 -5.48 -0.92
N ALA A 277 16.16 -4.52 -0.47
CA ALA A 277 14.86 -4.79 0.12
C ALA A 277 13.79 -3.91 -0.52
N PHE A 278 12.58 -4.43 -0.60
CA PHE A 278 11.38 -3.72 -0.95
C PHE A 278 10.32 -3.99 0.11
N VAL A 279 9.70 -2.91 0.59
CA VAL A 279 8.50 -3.00 1.43
C VAL A 279 7.46 -2.01 0.95
N GLY A 280 6.19 -2.46 0.93
CA GLY A 280 5.08 -1.56 0.66
C GLY A 280 5.00 -0.46 1.72
N HIS A 281 4.98 -0.85 2.99
CA HIS A 281 4.72 0.05 4.12
C HIS A 281 5.92 0.23 5.05
N GLY A 282 6.59 1.39 4.97
CA GLY A 282 7.69 1.77 5.87
C GLY A 282 7.22 2.42 7.17
N ILE A 283 6.81 1.63 8.16
CA ILE A 283 6.24 2.15 9.41
C ILE A 283 7.32 2.75 10.33
N PHE A 284 8.43 2.02 10.47
CA PHE A 284 9.63 2.43 11.22
C PHE A 284 9.40 3.19 12.56
N PRO A 285 8.70 2.58 13.54
CA PRO A 285 8.50 3.20 14.84
C PRO A 285 9.83 3.48 15.56
N ASN A 286 9.87 4.52 16.38
CA ASN A 286 11.06 4.93 17.16
C ASN A 286 12.31 5.13 16.30
N GLU A 287 12.14 5.68 15.10
CA GLU A 287 13.21 5.91 14.12
C GLU A 287 14.02 4.65 13.80
N SER A 288 13.39 3.48 13.81
CA SER A 288 14.08 2.21 13.55
C SER A 288 14.74 2.17 12.16
N TRP A 289 14.30 3.00 11.21
CA TRP A 289 14.95 3.19 9.91
C TRP A 289 16.43 3.60 10.01
N LYS A 290 16.86 4.28 11.09
CA LYS A 290 18.24 4.73 11.29
C LYS A 290 19.26 3.59 11.25
N LYS A 291 18.85 2.36 11.60
CA LYS A 291 19.75 1.20 11.60
C LYS A 291 20.15 0.72 10.19
N PHE A 292 19.43 1.17 9.16
CA PHE A 292 19.68 0.81 7.77
C PHE A 292 20.58 1.81 7.05
N LEU A 293 20.78 3.01 7.62
CA LEU A 293 21.62 4.04 7.00
C LEU A 293 23.06 3.57 6.88
N HIS A 294 23.65 3.77 5.70
CA HIS A 294 25.07 3.48 5.49
C HIS A 294 25.97 4.30 6.43
N SER A 295 25.58 5.53 6.75
CA SER A 295 26.29 6.40 7.69
C SER A 295 26.38 5.84 9.12
N ASN A 296 25.54 4.88 9.47
CA ASN A 296 25.44 4.33 10.82
C ASN A 296 26.10 2.94 10.94
N ASN A 297 26.96 2.55 9.98
CA ASN A 297 27.65 1.25 9.95
C ASN A 297 26.68 0.09 10.22
N PRO A 298 25.70 -0.13 9.32
CA PRO A 298 24.64 -1.08 9.55
C PRO A 298 25.18 -2.50 9.63
N LYS A 299 24.49 -3.38 10.36
CA LYS A 299 24.86 -4.82 10.44
C LYS A 299 24.89 -5.49 9.07
N VAL A 300 24.10 -4.99 8.13
CA VAL A 300 24.03 -5.42 6.74
C VAL A 300 23.91 -4.19 5.86
N TYR A 301 24.71 -4.14 4.80
CA TYR A 301 24.61 -3.11 3.78
C TYR A 301 23.58 -3.52 2.73
N PHE A 302 22.42 -2.87 2.75
CA PHE A 302 21.46 -2.94 1.65
C PHE A 302 21.92 -2.00 0.55
N ASN A 303 22.08 -2.50 -0.67
CA ASN A 303 22.44 -1.69 -1.84
C ASN A 303 21.35 -0.64 -2.15
N THR A 304 20.09 -1.06 -2.09
CA THR A 304 18.93 -0.16 -2.16
C THR A 304 17.82 -0.70 -1.27
N PHE A 305 17.15 0.19 -0.55
CA PHE A 305 15.97 -0.13 0.24
C PHE A 305 14.78 0.64 -0.36
N TYR A 306 14.03 -0.04 -1.21
CA TYR A 306 12.81 0.49 -1.79
C TYR A 306 11.68 0.48 -0.76
N VAL A 307 10.99 1.61 -0.65
CA VAL A 307 9.82 1.79 0.21
C VAL A 307 8.82 2.67 -0.54
N THR A 308 7.53 2.56 -0.27
CA THR A 308 6.55 3.44 -0.91
C THR A 308 6.04 4.54 0.01
N ASN A 309 5.41 5.57 -0.56
CA ASN A 309 4.73 6.63 0.17
C ASN A 309 3.31 6.28 0.64
N THR A 310 3.00 4.99 0.82
CA THR A 310 1.74 4.53 1.44
C THR A 310 1.59 4.95 2.90
N TYR A 311 2.71 5.15 3.62
CA TYR A 311 2.71 5.61 5.01
C TYR A 311 3.33 7.01 5.09
N PRO A 312 2.70 7.99 5.76
CA PRO A 312 3.08 9.41 5.67
C PRO A 312 4.52 9.69 6.10
N ASN A 313 5.02 8.98 7.11
CA ASN A 313 6.36 9.20 7.65
C ASN A 313 7.49 8.73 6.73
N THR A 314 7.20 8.01 5.64
CA THR A 314 8.23 7.56 4.70
C THR A 314 8.91 8.70 3.96
N GLN A 315 8.30 9.89 3.90
CA GLN A 315 8.91 11.09 3.32
C GLN A 315 10.23 11.48 4.01
N ILE A 316 10.40 11.16 5.30
CA ILE A 316 11.65 11.43 6.00
C ILE A 316 12.82 10.62 5.42
N LEU A 317 12.55 9.57 4.64
CA LEU A 317 13.57 8.70 4.05
C LEU A 317 14.07 9.21 2.71
N ILE A 318 13.45 10.26 2.17
CA ILE A 318 13.92 10.93 0.95
C ILE A 318 15.36 11.41 1.19
N ASP A 319 16.24 11.17 0.21
CA ASP A 319 17.68 11.49 0.24
C ASP A 319 18.50 10.76 1.31
N LYS A 320 17.94 9.74 1.98
CA LYS A 320 18.64 8.96 3.01
C LYS A 320 19.11 7.63 2.44
N ILE A 321 20.40 7.50 2.17
CA ILE A 321 20.97 6.24 1.64
C ILE A 321 20.86 5.12 2.71
N PRO A 322 20.34 3.92 2.37
CA PRO A 322 20.07 3.40 1.02
C PRO A 322 18.62 3.49 0.53
N PHE A 323 17.76 4.28 1.17
CA PHE A 323 16.35 4.35 0.86
C PHE A 323 16.07 4.98 -0.50
N LYS A 324 15.12 4.39 -1.24
CA LYS A 324 14.49 4.97 -2.42
C LYS A 324 12.97 4.92 -2.22
N VAL A 325 12.35 6.10 -2.10
CA VAL A 325 10.89 6.21 -1.92
C VAL A 325 10.21 6.20 -3.28
N LEU A 326 9.35 5.21 -3.54
CA LEU A 326 8.55 5.09 -4.75
C LEU A 326 7.15 5.67 -4.50
N SER A 327 6.64 6.47 -5.43
CA SER A 327 5.30 7.06 -5.29
C SER A 327 4.21 6.13 -5.83
N ILE A 328 3.14 5.94 -5.06
CA ILE A 328 1.92 5.26 -5.50
C ILE A 328 0.95 6.20 -6.26
N ALA A 329 1.32 7.47 -6.46
CA ALA A 329 0.44 8.48 -7.05
C ALA A 329 -0.11 8.06 -8.42
N GLN A 330 0.72 7.45 -9.27
CA GLN A 330 0.30 7.00 -10.59
C GLN A 330 -0.75 5.88 -10.50
N ILE A 331 -0.51 4.87 -9.65
CA ILE A 331 -1.46 3.78 -9.44
C ILE A 331 -2.79 4.34 -8.94
N LEU A 332 -2.76 5.21 -7.93
CA LEU A 332 -3.96 5.86 -7.40
C LEU A 332 -4.67 6.70 -8.46
N CYS A 333 -3.93 7.44 -9.29
CA CYS A 333 -4.49 8.22 -10.38
C CYS A 333 -5.25 7.33 -11.37
N ASP A 334 -4.67 6.20 -11.78
CA ASP A 334 -5.30 5.27 -12.72
C ASP A 334 -6.58 4.65 -12.12
N ILE A 335 -6.56 4.35 -10.82
CA ILE A 335 -7.71 3.86 -10.05
C ILE A 335 -8.82 4.91 -9.95
N CYS A 336 -8.49 6.20 -9.91
CA CYS A 336 -9.49 7.26 -9.82
C CYS A 336 -10.37 7.36 -11.09
N PHE A 337 -9.89 6.85 -12.23
CA PHE A 337 -10.61 6.88 -13.52
C PHE A 337 -11.23 5.54 -13.93
N GLN A 338 -11.09 4.50 -13.09
CA GLN A 338 -11.77 3.21 -13.22
C GLN A 338 -12.98 3.18 -12.29
#